data_AF-A0A7C4B2N2-F1
#
_entry.id   AF-A0A7C4B2N2-F1
#
_cell.length_a   1.000
_cell.length_b   1.000
_cell.length_c   1.000
_cell.angle_alpha   90.00
_cell.angle_beta   90.00
_cell.angle_gamma   90.00
#
_symmetry.space_group_name_H-M   'P 1'
#
loop_
_entity.id
_entity.type
_entity.pdbx_description
1 polymer ?
#
loop_
_entity_poly.entity_id
_entity_poly.type
_entity_poly.pdbx_seq_one_letter_code
_entity_poly.pdbx_strand_id
1 'polypeptide(L)'
;MEYFLLLPPVAFVIYLLLSAGLSGLVKPLAAKGRDSEGKYKAYACGQANEINKVQPDYRQFFPFVFFFTIMHVVVLVIATMDASAMWLAILYIGVALLALRILFRR
;
A
#
# COMPACT_ATOMS: atom_id res chain seq x y z
N MET A 1 7.20 -10.72 29.34
CA MET A 1 7.43 -11.67 28.22
C MET A 1 6.17 -11.88 27.37
N GLU A 2 4.97 -11.61 27.89
CA GLU A 2 3.66 -11.78 27.21
C GLU A 2 3.51 -11.07 25.84
N TYR A 3 4.23 -9.96 25.59
CA TYR A 3 4.06 -9.15 24.37
C TYR A 3 5.13 -9.34 23.29
N PHE A 4 6.07 -10.28 23.48
CA PHE A 4 7.17 -10.47 22.51
C PHE A 4 6.66 -10.84 21.12
N LEU A 5 5.59 -11.66 21.05
CA LEU A 5 4.94 -12.03 19.80
C LEU A 5 4.21 -10.86 19.10
N LEU A 6 3.83 -9.82 19.85
CA LEU A 6 3.13 -8.64 19.32
C LEU A 6 4.08 -7.53 18.85
N LEU A 7 5.40 -7.67 19.04
CA LEU A 7 6.36 -6.73 18.49
C LEU A 7 6.22 -6.72 16.95
N PRO A 8 6.02 -5.55 16.30
CA PRO A 8 5.75 -5.50 14.87
C PRO A 8 6.77 -6.24 14.00
N PRO A 9 8.10 -6.17 14.27
CA PRO A 9 9.08 -6.96 13.51
C PRO A 9 8.91 -8.47 13.69
N VAL A 10 8.61 -8.92 14.92
CA VAL A 10 8.43 -10.34 15.24
C VAL A 10 7.16 -10.88 14.56
N ALA A 11 6.05 -10.17 14.72
CA ALA A 11 4.79 -10.52 14.05
C ALA A 11 4.96 -10.57 12.53
N PHE A 12 5.62 -9.56 11.94
CA PHE A 12 5.92 -9.52 10.51
C PHE A 12 6.69 -10.76 10.04
N VAL A 13 7.77 -11.13 10.73
CA VAL A 13 8.57 -12.31 10.39
C VAL A 13 7.74 -13.59 10.49
N ILE A 14 6.91 -13.73 11.53
CA ILE A 14 6.03 -14.90 11.70
C ILE A 14 5.07 -15.01 10.51
N TYR A 15 4.36 -13.92 10.15
CA TYR A 15 3.42 -13.94 9.02
C TYR A 15 4.12 -14.14 7.68
N LEU A 16 5.33 -13.62 7.51
CA LEU A 16 6.14 -13.85 6.32
C LEU A 16 6.51 -15.33 6.19
N LEU A 17 6.97 -15.97 7.27
CA LEU A 17 7.29 -17.39 7.27
C LEU A 17 6.04 -18.27 7.06
N LEU A 18 4.92 -17.93 7.68
CA LEU A 18 3.64 -18.62 7.49
C LEU A 18 3.16 -18.53 6.04
N SER A 19 3.19 -17.34 5.44
CA SER A 19 2.77 -17.14 4.05
C SER A 19 3.71 -17.84 3.06
N ALA A 20 5.02 -17.78 3.27
CA ALA A 20 6.00 -18.50 2.47
C ALA A 20 5.83 -20.02 2.60
N GLY A 21 5.64 -20.52 3.82
CA GLY A 21 5.37 -21.93 4.10
C GLY A 21 4.10 -22.42 3.42
N LEU A 22 2.99 -21.68 3.56
CA LEU A 22 1.72 -22.00 2.90
C LEU A 22 1.86 -21.96 1.38
N SER A 23 2.53 -20.95 0.82
CA SER A 23 2.82 -20.87 -0.61
C SER A 23 3.60 -22.09 -1.09
N GLY A 24 4.62 -22.51 -0.34
CA GLY A 24 5.40 -23.72 -0.62
C GLY A 24 4.57 -25.01 -0.56
N LEU A 25 3.70 -25.14 0.45
CA LEU A 25 2.84 -26.31 0.63
C LEU A 25 1.75 -26.42 -0.44
N VAL A 26 1.19 -25.29 -0.89
CA VAL A 26 0.11 -25.26 -1.89
C VAL A 26 0.63 -25.30 -3.32
N LYS A 27 1.83 -24.79 -3.58
CA LYS A 27 2.49 -24.81 -4.91
C LYS A 27 2.45 -26.18 -5.63
N PRO A 28 2.71 -27.34 -4.99
CA PRO A 28 2.62 -28.63 -5.67
C PRO A 28 1.19 -29.06 -6.04
N LEU A 29 0.16 -28.53 -5.36
CA LEU A 29 -1.24 -28.76 -5.73
C LEU A 29 -1.67 -27.97 -6.97
N ALA A 30 -0.88 -26.96 -7.39
CA ALA A 30 -1.21 -26.15 -8.56
C ALA A 30 -1.16 -26.98 -9.85
N ALA A 31 -2.17 -26.78 -10.71
CA ALA A 31 -2.21 -27.43 -12.01
C ALA A 31 -1.02 -27.01 -12.88
N LYS A 32 -0.22 -27.99 -13.33
CA LYS A 32 0.91 -27.75 -14.23
C LYS A 32 0.42 -27.78 -15.68
N GLY A 33 0.16 -26.61 -16.25
CA GLY A 33 -0.12 -26.48 -17.69
C GLY A 33 1.12 -26.75 -18.55
N ARG A 34 0.91 -27.29 -19.76
CA ARG A 34 1.97 -27.46 -20.77
C ARG A 34 2.67 -26.13 -21.03
N ASP A 35 3.97 -26.18 -21.26
CA ASP A 35 4.70 -24.97 -21.64
C ASP A 35 4.30 -24.56 -23.06
N SER A 36 4.11 -23.27 -23.27
CA SER A 36 3.72 -22.71 -24.56
C SER A 36 4.33 -21.33 -24.71
N GLU A 37 4.58 -20.93 -25.96
CA GLU A 37 5.23 -19.66 -26.28
C GLU A 37 4.51 -18.45 -25.66
N GLY A 38 3.18 -18.53 -25.48
CA GLY A 38 2.35 -17.48 -24.89
C GLY A 38 2.20 -17.53 -23.37
N LYS A 39 2.64 -18.60 -22.69
CA LYS A 39 2.37 -18.84 -21.26
C LYS A 39 2.87 -17.72 -20.34
N TYR A 40 4.00 -17.13 -20.69
CA TYR A 40 4.64 -16.06 -19.92
C TYR A 40 4.52 -14.69 -20.60
N LYS A 41 3.80 -14.59 -21.74
CA LYS A 41 3.53 -13.30 -22.38
C LYS A 41 2.47 -12.56 -21.56
N ALA A 42 2.62 -11.24 -21.44
CA ALA A 42 1.60 -10.41 -20.82
C ALA A 42 0.27 -10.54 -21.58
N TYR A 43 -0.84 -10.51 -20.84
CA TYR A 43 -2.17 -10.64 -21.43
C TYR A 43 -2.47 -9.43 -22.33
N ALA A 44 -2.64 -9.71 -23.63
CA ALA A 44 -2.92 -8.71 -24.67
C ALA A 44 -4.09 -9.17 -25.55
N CYS A 45 -5.12 -9.80 -24.97
CA CYS A 45 -6.32 -10.26 -25.70
C CYS A 45 -6.04 -11.11 -26.96
N GLY A 46 -4.90 -11.82 -27.02
CA GLY A 46 -4.50 -12.65 -28.17
C GLY A 46 -3.70 -11.93 -29.27
N GLN A 47 -3.40 -10.65 -29.09
CA GLN A 47 -2.61 -9.86 -30.04
C GLN A 47 -1.11 -10.18 -29.92
N ALA A 48 -0.42 -10.22 -31.06
CA ALA A 48 1.02 -10.48 -31.13
C ALA A 48 1.83 -9.18 -31.09
N ASN A 49 2.99 -9.21 -30.43
CA ASN A 49 3.97 -8.12 -30.40
C ASN A 49 3.48 -6.79 -29.79
N GLU A 50 2.48 -6.83 -28.91
CA GLU A 50 2.03 -5.63 -28.20
C GLU A 50 3.12 -5.16 -27.25
N ILE A 51 3.66 -3.96 -27.52
CA ILE A 51 4.59 -3.29 -26.61
C ILE A 51 3.73 -2.78 -25.45
N ASN A 52 3.64 -3.56 -24.38
CA ASN A 52 2.93 -3.23 -23.13
C ASN A 52 3.65 -2.12 -22.33
N LYS A 53 4.09 -1.04 -22.99
CA LYS A 53 4.44 0.22 -22.34
C LYS A 53 3.17 1.08 -22.27
N VAL A 54 2.15 0.54 -21.60
CA VAL A 54 1.03 1.38 -21.17
C VAL A 54 1.62 2.28 -20.09
N GLN A 55 1.70 3.57 -20.35
CA GLN A 55 1.93 4.60 -19.34
C GLN A 55 0.59 5.29 -19.13
N PRO A 56 -0.30 4.73 -18.29
CA PRO A 56 -1.58 5.36 -18.02
C PRO A 56 -1.33 6.75 -17.44
N ASP A 57 -2.08 7.74 -17.90
CA ASP A 57 -2.02 9.06 -17.30
C ASP A 57 -2.73 9.03 -15.93
N TYR A 58 -1.92 8.96 -14.86
CA TYR A 58 -2.41 8.99 -13.49
C TYR A 58 -2.50 10.39 -12.89
N ARG A 59 -2.38 11.47 -13.68
CA ARG A 59 -2.49 12.85 -13.18
C ARG A 59 -3.78 13.10 -12.42
N GLN A 60 -4.88 12.46 -12.83
CA GLN A 60 -6.17 12.55 -12.13
C GLN A 60 -6.14 11.95 -10.72
N PHE A 61 -5.25 10.98 -10.47
CA PHE A 61 -5.07 10.36 -9.17
C PHE A 61 -4.13 11.14 -8.24
N PHE A 62 -3.38 12.10 -8.78
CA PHE A 62 -2.40 12.88 -8.02
C PHE A 62 -3.00 13.53 -6.77
N PRO A 63 -4.17 14.20 -6.81
CA PRO A 63 -4.75 14.79 -5.60
C PRO A 63 -5.10 13.75 -4.52
N PHE A 64 -5.51 12.53 -4.92
CA PHE A 64 -5.87 11.47 -3.99
C PHE A 64 -4.66 10.89 -3.28
N VAL A 65 -3.53 10.75 -3.98
CA VAL A 65 -2.27 10.29 -3.37
C VAL A 65 -1.83 11.28 -2.28
N PHE A 66 -1.79 12.58 -2.60
CA PHE A 66 -1.39 13.60 -1.62
C PHE A 66 -2.39 13.74 -0.47
N PHE A 67 -3.69 13.65 -0.75
CA PHE A 67 -4.70 13.60 0.30
C PHE A 67 -4.42 12.45 1.28
N PHE A 68 -4.21 11.24 0.76
CA PHE A 68 -3.94 10.08 1.60
C PHE A 68 -2.64 10.26 2.40
N THR A 69 -1.57 10.75 1.77
CA THR A 69 -0.29 10.99 2.45
C THR A 69 -0.43 12.02 3.58
N ILE A 70 -1.09 13.16 3.32
CA ILE A 70 -1.34 14.19 4.35
C ILE A 70 -2.16 13.59 5.48
N MET A 71 -3.28 12.93 5.18
CA MET A 71 -4.13 12.32 6.20
C MET A 71 -3.42 11.23 6.99
N HIS A 72 -2.56 10.43 6.36
CA HIS A 72 -1.81 9.36 7.01
C HIS A 72 -0.86 9.92 8.08
N VAL A 73 -0.10 10.97 7.74
CA VAL A 73 0.79 11.64 8.71
C VAL A 73 -0.04 12.32 9.81
N VAL A 74 -1.16 12.95 9.44
CA VAL A 74 -2.07 13.61 10.40
C VAL A 74 -2.57 12.64 11.46
N VAL A 75 -3.11 11.50 11.04
CA VAL A 75 -3.61 10.47 11.95
C VAL A 75 -2.46 9.89 12.78
N LEU A 76 -1.28 9.64 12.19
CA LEU A 76 -0.13 9.12 12.92
C LEU A 76 0.27 10.06 14.08
N VAL A 77 0.39 11.36 13.82
CA VAL A 77 0.79 12.34 14.84
C VAL A 77 -0.30 12.50 15.90
N ILE A 78 -1.59 12.56 15.52
CA ILE A 78 -2.70 12.71 16.46
C ILE A 78 -2.90 11.47 17.31
N ALA A 79 -2.75 10.27 16.73
CA ALA A 79 -2.94 9.02 17.47
C ALA A 79 -1.79 8.73 18.44
N THR A 80 -0.61 9.33 18.25
CA THR A 80 0.58 9.07 19.06
C THR A 80 0.93 10.19 20.05
N MET A 81 0.26 11.33 19.97
CA MET A 81 0.50 12.44 20.89
C MET A 81 -0.12 12.20 22.28
N ASP A 82 0.50 12.78 23.29
CA ASP A 82 -0.06 12.83 24.64
C ASP A 82 -1.22 13.84 24.75
N ALA A 83 -2.17 13.58 25.64
CA ALA A 83 -3.37 14.39 25.83
C ALA A 83 -3.06 15.83 26.27
N SER A 84 -1.91 16.05 26.92
CA SER A 84 -1.43 17.38 27.33
C SER A 84 -1.16 18.32 26.14
N ALA A 85 -0.96 17.79 24.94
CA ALA A 85 -0.64 18.54 23.72
C ALA A 85 -1.87 18.95 22.88
N MET A 86 -3.08 18.96 23.46
CA MET A 86 -4.33 19.20 22.74
C MET A 86 -4.33 20.46 21.85
N TRP A 87 -3.73 21.56 22.31
CA TRP A 87 -3.62 22.78 21.52
C TRP A 87 -2.76 22.63 20.26
N LEU A 88 -1.66 21.89 20.36
CA LEU A 88 -0.81 21.57 19.21
C LEU A 88 -1.55 20.65 18.23
N ALA A 89 -2.37 19.72 18.73
CA ALA A 89 -3.24 18.87 17.92
C ALA A 89 -4.18 19.70 17.04
N ILE A 90 -4.88 20.65 17.66
CA ILE A 90 -5.85 21.52 16.97
C ILE A 90 -5.15 22.38 15.92
N LEU A 91 -4.01 22.99 16.28
CA LEU A 91 -3.21 23.78 15.34
C LEU A 91 -2.76 22.93 14.15
N TYR A 92 -2.25 21.73 14.42
CA TYR A 92 -1.76 20.81 13.39
C TYR A 92 -2.87 20.35 12.44
N ILE A 93 -4.06 20.03 12.96
CA ILE A 93 -5.25 19.75 12.16
C ILE A 93 -5.60 20.97 11.30
N GLY A 94 -5.57 22.18 11.85
CA GLY A 94 -5.82 23.41 11.10
C GLY A 94 -4.87 23.60 9.92
N VAL A 95 -3.57 23.37 10.12
CA VAL A 95 -2.56 23.41 9.05
C VAL A 95 -2.81 22.31 8.01
N ALA A 96 -3.16 21.10 8.43
CA ALA A 96 -3.50 20.02 7.52
C ALA A 96 -4.72 20.34 6.65
N LEU A 97 -5.79 20.90 7.24
CA LEU A 97 -6.97 21.35 6.50
C LEU A 97 -6.62 22.47 5.51
N LEU A 98 -5.73 23.40 5.88
CA LEU A 98 -5.23 24.42 4.96
C LEU A 98 -4.46 23.78 3.78
N ALA A 99 -3.58 22.82 4.07
CA ALA A 99 -2.83 22.09 3.05
C ALA A 99 -3.75 21.33 2.09
N LEU A 100 -4.79 20.66 2.61
CA LEU A 100 -5.81 20.01 1.79
C LEU A 100 -6.60 21.03 0.96
N ARG A 101 -6.97 22.17 1.55
CA ARG A 101 -7.66 23.23 0.81
C ARG A 101 -6.79 23.77 -0.33
N ILE A 102 -5.48 23.90 -0.14
CA ILE A 102 -4.54 24.30 -1.19
C ILE A 102 -4.43 23.19 -2.26
N LEU A 103 -4.33 21.93 -1.86
CA LEU A 103 -4.22 20.79 -2.77
C LEU A 103 -5.42 20.66 -3.73
N PHE A 104 -6.63 20.92 -3.24
CA PHE A 104 -7.86 20.89 -4.04
C PHE A 104 -8.24 22.25 -4.63
N ARG A 105 -7.43 23.30 -4.43
CA ARG A 105 -7.63 24.59 -5.07
C ARG A 105 -7.20 24.45 -6.54
N ARG A 106 -8.19 24.45 -7.44
CA ARG A 106 -7.97 24.52 -8.89
C ARG A 106 -7.23 25.79 -9.28
#